data_AF-A0A1H8RHY6-F1
#
_entry.id   AF-A0A1H8RHY6-F1
#
_cell.length_a   1.000
_cell.length_b   1.000
_cell.length_c   1.000
_cell.angle_alpha   90.00
_cell.angle_beta   90.00
_cell.angle_gamma   90.00
#
_symmetry.space_group_name_H-M   'P 1'
#
loop_
_entity.id
_entity.type
_entity.pdbx_description
1 polymer ?
#
loop_
_entity_poly.entity_id
_entity_poly.type
_entity_poly.pdbx_seq_one_letter_code
_entity_poly.pdbx_strand_id
1 'polypeptide(L)'
;MRAMSTFLADFDAGFQQGRYVAASLPSLPFGDPEFDLALCSHYLFLYSDHVDEVTHLASMRELCRVASEVRVFPVVSLDGTVSEHLDYVMTALSEDGMQVSLRPVSYRFQKGASEMLVAKPV
;
A
#
# COMPACT_ATOMS: atom_id res chain seq x y z
N MET A 1 5.26 17.34 -12.29
CA MET A 1 3.94 17.64 -12.89
C MET A 1 3.48 16.66 -13.98
N ARG A 2 4.38 15.96 -14.70
CA ARG A 2 3.99 15.00 -15.77
C ARG A 2 2.97 13.93 -15.34
N ALA A 3 3.17 13.27 -14.20
CA ALA A 3 2.25 12.21 -13.73
C ALA A 3 0.82 12.73 -13.50
N MET A 4 0.68 13.89 -12.86
CA MET A 4 -0.61 14.55 -12.65
C MET A 4 -1.28 14.88 -13.98
N SER A 5 -0.55 15.46 -14.93
CA SER A 5 -1.10 15.75 -16.27
C SER A 5 -1.54 14.49 -17.01
N THR A 6 -0.78 13.39 -16.90
CA THR A 6 -1.17 12.09 -17.49
C THR A 6 -2.44 11.55 -16.85
N PHE A 7 -2.56 11.59 -15.51
CA PHE A 7 -3.77 11.19 -14.80
C PHE A 7 -4.98 12.01 -15.25
N LEU A 8 -4.88 13.35 -15.24
CA LEU A 8 -6.01 14.23 -15.58
C LEU A 8 -6.46 14.04 -17.03
N ALA A 9 -5.53 13.79 -17.96
CA ALA A 9 -5.88 13.53 -19.36
C ALA A 9 -6.57 12.18 -19.57
N ASP A 10 -6.36 11.23 -18.67
CA ASP A 10 -6.84 9.85 -18.77
C ASP A 10 -8.10 9.57 -17.94
N PHE A 11 -8.32 10.35 -16.88
CA PHE A 11 -9.31 10.08 -15.84
C PHE A 11 -10.74 9.89 -16.36
N ASP A 12 -11.29 10.84 -17.11
CA ASP A 12 -12.70 10.77 -17.52
C ASP A 12 -12.99 9.53 -18.38
N ALA A 13 -12.14 9.24 -19.37
CA ALA A 13 -12.29 8.07 -20.22
C ALA A 13 -12.02 6.77 -19.46
N GLY A 14 -10.98 6.75 -18.61
CA GLY A 14 -10.65 5.58 -17.80
C GLY A 14 -11.72 5.26 -16.77
N PHE A 15 -12.41 6.25 -16.23
CA PHE A 15 -13.49 6.06 -15.27
C PHE A 15 -14.68 5.38 -15.92
N GLN A 16 -15.09 5.85 -17.12
CA GLN A 16 -16.14 5.19 -17.91
C GLN A 16 -15.78 3.77 -18.35
N GLN A 17 -14.48 3.47 -18.50
CA GLN A 17 -13.96 2.14 -18.82
C GLN A 17 -13.78 1.23 -17.60
N GLY A 18 -14.05 1.73 -16.38
CA GLY A 18 -13.88 0.97 -15.13
C GLY A 18 -12.44 0.87 -14.63
N ARG A 19 -11.49 1.63 -15.18
CA ARG A 19 -10.08 1.65 -14.73
C ARG A 19 -9.89 2.39 -13.41
N TYR A 20 -10.80 3.31 -13.08
CA TYR A 20 -10.82 4.04 -11.83
C TYR A 20 -12.08 3.65 -11.04
N VAL A 21 -11.89 3.02 -9.89
CA VAL A 21 -12.98 2.53 -9.04
C VAL A 21 -12.98 3.32 -7.74
N ALA A 22 -14.14 3.85 -7.34
CA ALA A 22 -14.32 4.46 -6.03
C ALA A 22 -14.40 3.35 -4.96
N ALA A 23 -13.34 3.20 -4.20
CA ALA A 23 -13.21 2.17 -3.15
C ALA A 23 -12.33 2.68 -2.01
N SER A 24 -12.35 1.96 -0.89
CA SER A 24 -11.55 2.28 0.29
C SER A 24 -11.12 1.02 1.01
N LEU A 25 -9.90 1.00 1.52
CA LEU A 25 -9.47 -0.04 2.45
C LEU A 25 -10.27 0.05 3.77
N PRO A 26 -10.50 -1.08 4.46
CA PRO A 26 -9.97 -2.42 4.19
C PRO A 26 -10.91 -3.32 3.35
N SER A 27 -11.82 -2.76 2.54
CA SER A 27 -12.76 -3.55 1.74
C SER A 27 -12.79 -3.07 0.29
N LEU A 28 -12.14 -3.82 -0.59
CA LEU A 28 -12.04 -3.53 -2.02
C LEU A 28 -13.01 -4.43 -2.83
N PRO A 29 -13.65 -3.89 -3.88
CA PRO A 29 -14.64 -4.60 -4.68
C PRO A 29 -13.98 -5.49 -5.76
N PHE A 30 -12.93 -6.22 -5.41
CA PHE A 30 -12.15 -7.07 -6.31
C PHE A 30 -12.14 -8.53 -5.82
N GLY A 31 -11.94 -9.47 -6.73
CA GLY A 31 -11.85 -10.89 -6.43
C GLY A 31 -10.51 -11.32 -5.80
N ASP A 32 -10.47 -12.56 -5.32
CA ASP A 32 -9.26 -13.23 -4.85
C ASP A 32 -8.52 -13.89 -6.01
N PRO A 33 -7.19 -13.92 -5.98
CA PRO A 33 -6.28 -12.83 -6.36
C PRO A 33 -6.52 -12.36 -7.81
N GLU A 34 -7.03 -11.14 -7.97
CA GLU A 34 -7.36 -10.57 -9.30
C GLU A 34 -6.16 -9.86 -9.97
N PHE A 35 -5.19 -9.37 -9.17
CA PHE A 35 -4.05 -8.59 -9.67
C PHE A 35 -2.70 -9.28 -9.42
N ASP A 36 -1.75 -9.03 -10.30
CA ASP A 36 -0.35 -9.43 -10.06
C ASP A 36 0.34 -8.54 -9.02
N LEU A 37 -0.02 -7.24 -8.97
CA LEU A 37 0.67 -6.24 -8.16
C LEU A 37 -0.29 -5.15 -7.66
N ALA A 38 -0.27 -4.90 -6.35
CA ALA A 38 -0.87 -3.73 -5.71
C ALA A 38 0.20 -2.76 -5.21
N LEU A 39 0.01 -1.47 -5.49
CA LEU A 39 0.88 -0.39 -5.03
C LEU A 39 0.09 0.55 -4.11
N CYS A 40 0.52 0.69 -2.85
CA CYS A 40 -0.04 1.65 -1.92
C CYS A 40 1.00 2.75 -1.64
N SER A 41 0.72 3.97 -2.10
CA SER A 41 1.62 5.12 -1.98
C SER A 41 1.03 6.16 -1.05
N HIS A 42 1.80 6.62 -0.05
CA HIS A 42 1.48 7.76 0.83
C HIS A 42 0.09 7.68 1.50
N TYR A 43 -0.29 6.50 2.00
CA TYR A 43 -1.51 6.31 2.80
C TYR A 43 -1.18 5.64 4.14
N LEU A 44 -1.34 4.32 4.26
CA LEU A 44 -1.23 3.52 5.50
C LEU A 44 -0.20 4.05 6.52
N PHE A 45 1.07 3.63 6.40
CA PHE A 45 2.11 3.95 7.38
C PHE A 45 2.43 5.45 7.46
N LEU A 46 2.18 6.21 6.38
CA LEU A 46 2.35 7.66 6.40
C LEU A 46 1.40 8.31 7.41
N TYR A 47 0.16 7.83 7.48
CA TYR A 47 -0.88 8.34 8.38
C TYR A 47 -1.00 7.48 9.65
N SER A 48 0.12 7.05 10.24
CA SER A 48 0.15 6.23 11.47
C SER A 48 -0.69 6.81 12.62
N ASP A 49 -0.71 8.13 12.78
CA ASP A 49 -1.50 8.80 13.83
C ASP A 49 -3.01 8.83 13.55
N HIS A 50 -3.42 8.54 12.31
CA HIS A 50 -4.81 8.66 11.85
C HIS A 50 -5.46 7.32 11.49
N VAL A 51 -4.65 6.32 11.17
CA VAL A 51 -5.08 4.96 10.85
C VAL A 51 -4.58 4.06 11.98
N ASP A 52 -5.49 3.43 12.70
CA ASP A 52 -5.09 2.57 13.82
C ASP A 52 -4.45 1.25 13.37
N GLU A 53 -3.84 0.55 14.32
CA GLU A 53 -3.13 -0.72 14.10
C GLU A 53 -4.02 -1.79 13.44
N VAL A 54 -5.28 -1.91 13.89
CA VAL A 54 -6.25 -2.89 13.39
C VAL A 54 -6.60 -2.60 11.93
N THR A 55 -6.81 -1.33 11.58
CA THR A 55 -7.11 -0.89 10.22
C THR A 55 -5.90 -1.08 9.31
N HIS A 56 -4.68 -0.85 9.81
CA HIS A 56 -3.46 -1.15 9.06
C HIS A 56 -3.37 -2.63 8.66
N LEU A 57 -3.54 -3.54 9.62
CA LEU A 57 -3.46 -4.97 9.36
C LEU A 57 -4.59 -5.43 8.43
N ALA A 58 -5.84 -5.01 8.68
CA ALA A 58 -6.97 -5.34 7.83
C ALA A 58 -6.75 -4.83 6.38
N SER A 59 -6.22 -3.63 6.23
CA SER A 59 -5.90 -3.05 4.92
C SER A 59 -4.80 -3.82 4.19
N MET A 60 -3.76 -4.23 4.90
CA MET A 60 -2.68 -5.02 4.31
C MET A 60 -3.14 -6.41 3.89
N ARG A 61 -3.95 -7.08 4.72
CA ARG A 61 -4.58 -8.35 4.35
C ARG A 61 -5.45 -8.21 3.11
N GLU A 62 -6.23 -7.14 3.04
CA GLU A 62 -7.08 -6.87 1.88
C GLU A 62 -6.25 -6.66 0.61
N LEU A 63 -5.15 -5.91 0.68
CA LEU A 63 -4.24 -5.75 -0.45
C LEU A 63 -3.61 -7.09 -0.88
N CYS A 64 -3.25 -7.94 0.08
CA CYS A 64 -2.69 -9.28 -0.18
C CYS A 64 -3.74 -10.26 -0.72
N ARG A 65 -5.03 -10.06 -0.38
CA ARG A 65 -6.14 -10.85 -0.92
C ARG A 65 -6.34 -10.57 -2.40
N VAL A 66 -6.36 -9.28 -2.78
CA VAL A 66 -6.65 -8.88 -4.16
C VAL A 66 -5.44 -8.98 -5.09
N ALA A 67 -4.21 -9.02 -4.56
CA ALA A 67 -3.00 -9.01 -5.37
C ALA A 67 -1.92 -10.01 -4.92
N SER A 68 -1.22 -10.57 -5.90
CA SER A 68 -0.13 -11.55 -5.67
C SER A 68 1.13 -10.93 -5.06
N GLU A 69 1.39 -9.65 -5.30
CA GLU A 69 2.45 -8.89 -4.63
C GLU A 69 1.91 -7.52 -4.20
N VAL A 70 2.24 -7.11 -2.98
CA VAL A 70 1.88 -5.81 -2.44
C VAL A 70 3.15 -5.04 -2.14
N ARG A 71 3.20 -3.77 -2.57
CA ARG A 71 4.26 -2.84 -2.18
C ARG A 71 3.67 -1.60 -1.53
N VAL A 72 4.13 -1.28 -0.33
CA VAL A 72 3.67 -0.11 0.41
C VAL A 72 4.83 0.83 0.68
N PHE A 73 4.68 2.08 0.27
CA PHE A 73 5.64 3.15 0.48
C PHE A 73 4.92 4.46 0.84
N PRO A 74 5.44 5.27 1.77
CA PRO A 74 6.57 4.98 2.65
C PRO A 74 6.15 4.05 3.79
N VAL A 75 7.14 3.56 4.55
CA VAL A 75 6.94 2.86 5.85
C VAL A 75 7.22 3.76 7.06
N VAL A 76 7.33 5.07 6.82
CA VAL A 76 7.51 6.11 7.85
C VAL A 76 6.25 6.96 7.95
N SER A 77 5.97 7.49 9.13
CA SER A 77 4.87 8.43 9.39
C SER A 77 5.22 9.85 8.93
N LEU A 78 4.28 10.80 9.07
CA LEU A 78 4.45 12.20 8.63
C LEU A 78 5.66 12.91 9.24
N ASP A 79 6.10 12.52 10.44
CA ASP A 79 7.28 13.10 11.10
C ASP A 79 8.62 12.52 10.57
N GLY A 80 8.55 11.51 9.69
CA GLY A 80 9.70 10.83 9.09
C GLY A 80 10.31 9.72 9.97
N THR A 81 9.65 9.34 11.06
CA THR A 81 10.00 8.17 11.87
C THR A 81 9.31 6.91 11.35
N VAL A 82 9.90 5.74 11.59
CA VAL A 82 9.29 4.46 11.22
C VAL A 82 7.92 4.34 11.89
N SER A 83 6.91 3.93 11.12
CA SER A 83 5.56 3.74 11.64
C SER A 83 5.55 2.76 12.82
N GLU A 84 4.89 3.12 13.90
CA GLU A 84 4.71 2.25 15.08
C GLU A 84 3.96 0.96 14.74
N HIS A 85 3.13 0.97 13.68
CA HIS A 85 2.34 -0.17 13.24
C HIS A 85 3.11 -1.15 12.36
N LEU A 86 4.32 -0.79 11.90
CA LEU A 86 5.06 -1.56 10.90
C LEU A 86 5.41 -2.97 11.38
N ASP A 87 6.03 -3.08 12.56
CA ASP A 87 6.50 -4.35 13.10
C ASP A 87 5.34 -5.31 13.38
N TYR A 88 4.24 -4.78 13.94
CA TYR A 88 3.01 -5.55 14.18
C TYR A 88 2.45 -6.12 12.88
N VAL A 89 2.29 -5.28 11.86
CA VAL A 89 1.75 -5.67 10.55
C VAL A 89 2.66 -6.70 9.87
N MET A 90 3.98 -6.49 9.85
CA MET A 90 4.93 -7.42 9.25
C MET A 90 4.89 -8.79 9.93
N THR A 91 4.78 -8.81 11.26
CA THR A 91 4.69 -10.04 12.05
C THR A 91 3.40 -10.80 11.74
N ALA A 92 2.26 -10.12 11.82
CA ALA A 92 0.95 -10.74 11.58
C ALA A 92 0.82 -11.30 10.14
N LEU A 93 1.30 -10.57 9.13
CA LEU A 93 1.31 -11.07 7.75
C LEU A 93 2.24 -12.28 7.58
N SER A 94 3.37 -12.32 8.30
CA SER A 94 4.26 -13.48 8.27
C SER A 94 3.61 -14.71 8.92
N GLU A 95 2.84 -14.52 9.99
CA GLU A 95 2.03 -15.57 10.62
C GLU A 95 0.90 -16.07 9.71
N ASP A 96 0.36 -15.19 8.86
CA ASP A 96 -0.60 -15.54 7.80
C ASP A 96 0.06 -16.29 6.62
N GLY A 97 1.37 -16.58 6.68
CA GLY A 97 2.10 -17.32 5.65
C GLY A 97 2.61 -16.48 4.49
N MET A 98 2.69 -15.16 4.65
CA MET A 98 3.27 -14.27 3.65
C MET A 98 4.77 -14.09 3.84
N GLN A 99 5.53 -13.99 2.75
CA GLN A 99 6.89 -13.46 2.79
C GLN A 99 6.84 -11.93 2.80
N VAL A 100 7.24 -11.33 3.93
CA VAL A 100 7.30 -9.87 4.10
C VAL A 100 8.74 -9.39 4.23
N SER A 101 9.10 -8.31 3.54
CA SER A 101 10.44 -7.75 3.57
C SER A 101 10.45 -6.24 3.38
N LEU A 102 11.46 -5.57 3.92
CA LEU A 102 11.77 -4.18 3.59
C LEU A 102 12.77 -4.13 2.43
N ARG A 103 12.48 -3.29 1.44
CA ARG A 103 13.31 -3.12 0.24
C ARG A 103 13.72 -1.66 0.09
N PRO A 104 15.02 -1.37 -0.12
CA PRO A 104 15.46 -0.01 -0.36
C PRO A 104 14.87 0.53 -1.66
N VAL A 105 14.41 1.77 -1.65
CA VAL A 105 13.98 2.51 -2.84
C VAL A 105 15.00 3.58 -3.19
N SER A 106 15.09 3.99 -4.46
CA SER A 106 15.94 5.11 -4.88
C SER A 106 15.25 6.47 -4.70
N TYR A 107 13.93 6.47 -4.54
CA TYR A 107 13.14 7.67 -4.30
C TYR A 107 13.33 8.17 -2.86
N ARG A 108 13.65 9.45 -2.69
CA ARG A 108 14.02 10.09 -1.41
C ARG A 108 13.36 11.46 -1.27
N PHE A 109 12.03 11.50 -1.39
CA PHE A 109 11.30 12.77 -1.25
C PHE A 109 11.08 13.17 0.21
N GLN A 110 10.79 12.19 1.07
CA GLN A 110 10.60 12.39 2.50
C GLN A 110 11.83 11.92 3.28
N LYS A 111 12.21 12.68 4.31
CA LYS A 111 13.31 12.30 5.22
C LYS A 111 12.94 11.00 5.94
N GLY A 112 13.87 10.04 5.98
CA GLY A 112 13.64 8.71 6.59
C GLY A 112 12.92 7.71 5.70
N ALA A 113 12.21 8.14 4.65
CA ALA A 113 11.54 7.26 3.71
C ALA A 113 12.54 6.63 2.71
N SER A 114 13.30 5.63 3.16
CA SER A 114 14.31 4.96 2.34
C SER A 114 13.93 3.57 1.86
N GLU A 115 12.86 3.01 2.41
CA GLU A 115 12.45 1.63 2.19
C GLU A 115 10.95 1.55 1.92
N MET A 116 10.55 0.48 1.24
CA MET A 116 9.16 0.08 1.06
C MET A 116 8.95 -1.32 1.65
N LEU A 117 7.76 -1.58 2.18
CA LEU A 117 7.34 -2.93 2.52
C LEU A 117 6.96 -3.67 1.24
N VAL A 118 7.40 -4.93 1.12
CA VAL A 118 6.98 -5.87 0.07
C VAL A 118 6.41 -7.11 0.76
N ALA A 119 5.17 -7.47 0.42
CA ALA A 119 4.51 -8.69 0.87
C ALA A 119 4.05 -9.52 -0.32
N LYS A 120 4.30 -10.83 -0.28
CA LYS A 120 3.87 -11.79 -1.32
C LYS A 120 3.71 -13.20 -0.74
N PRO A 121 2.90 -14.08 -1.33
CA PRO A 121 2.82 -15.48 -0.91
C PRO A 121 4.18 -16.18 -0.96
N VAL A 122 4.37 -17.18 -0.10
CA VAL A 122 5.56 -18.06 -0.07
C VAL A 122 5.54 -19.03 -1.26
#